data_AF-A0A1H9PRM1-F1
#
_entry.id   AF-A0A1H9PRM1-F1
#
_cell.length_a   1.000
_cell.length_b   1.000
_cell.length_c   1.000
_cell.angle_alpha   90.00
_cell.angle_beta   90.00
_cell.angle_gamma   90.00
#
_symmetry.space_group_name_H-M   'P 1'
#
loop_
_entity.id
_entity.type
_entity.pdbx_description
1 polymer ?
#
loop_
_entity_poly.entity_id
_entity_poly.type
_entity_poly.pdbx_seq_one_letter_code
_entity_poly.pdbx_strand_id
1 'polypeptide(L)'
;MTDTVACLDPFFGLSEDSAIHWPSLRRAAPSHMHSNMPLSRSTEAGRGRLVYVATPFRRHVIDDAGRFSPALAIETAEKAHRWVRTLAVEGVTAISPIVLSVDLTAGSADDLDPMDDGFWTAWFHPLLVRSQLVVIPPLPGWRESEGVWREAITALRHGIPVHCIGEGNR
;
A
#
# COMPACT_ATOMS: atom_id res chain seq x y z
N MET A 1 8.94 -11.12 41.78
CA MET A 1 8.07 -11.87 40.84
C MET A 1 7.43 -10.82 39.96
N THR A 2 8.01 -10.56 38.79
CA THR A 2 7.52 -9.53 37.86
C THR A 2 6.50 -10.19 36.96
N ASP A 3 5.23 -9.88 37.15
CA ASP A 3 4.14 -10.34 36.29
C ASP A 3 4.41 -9.87 34.85
N THR A 4 4.85 -10.81 34.02
CA THR A 4 4.85 -10.63 32.58
C THR A 4 3.40 -10.80 32.15
N VAL A 5 2.66 -9.70 32.11
CA VAL A 5 1.43 -9.64 31.33
C VAL A 5 1.85 -9.99 29.91
N ALA A 6 1.51 -11.20 29.46
CA ALA A 6 1.64 -11.57 28.07
C ALA A 6 0.87 -10.51 27.27
N CYS A 7 1.59 -9.60 26.64
CA CYS A 7 1.01 -8.61 25.76
C CYS A 7 0.39 -9.40 24.60
N LEU A 8 -0.92 -9.63 24.66
CA LEU A 8 -1.65 -10.28 23.59
C LEU A 8 -1.35 -9.50 22.31
N ASP A 9 -0.91 -10.20 21.27
CA ASP A 9 -0.66 -9.60 19.97
C ASP A 9 -1.93 -8.82 19.56
N PRO A 10 -1.86 -7.48 19.40
CA PRO A 10 -3.04 -6.69 19.05
C PRO A 10 -3.58 -7.04 17.65
N PHE A 11 -2.81 -7.76 16.85
CA PHE A 11 -3.21 -8.30 15.55
C PHE A 11 -3.69 -9.75 15.61
N PHE A 12 -3.93 -10.31 16.80
CA PHE A 12 -4.47 -11.66 16.94
C PHE A 12 -5.77 -11.83 16.13
N GLY A 13 -5.79 -12.80 15.21
CA GLY A 13 -6.91 -13.04 14.28
C GLY A 13 -6.95 -12.12 13.06
N LEU A 14 -6.02 -11.17 12.92
CA LEU A 14 -5.78 -10.39 11.72
C LEU A 14 -4.53 -10.91 11.03
N SER A 15 -4.70 -11.61 9.91
CA SER A 15 -3.61 -12.01 9.02
C SER A 15 -3.72 -11.30 7.69
N GLU A 16 -2.63 -11.32 6.93
CA GLU A 16 -2.61 -10.88 5.53
C GLU A 16 -3.68 -11.61 4.69
N ASP A 17 -3.96 -12.88 5.01
CA ASP A 17 -4.98 -13.71 4.34
C ASP A 17 -6.39 -13.59 4.94
N SER A 18 -6.58 -12.77 5.97
CA SER A 18 -7.90 -12.58 6.59
C SER A 18 -8.81 -11.71 5.72
N ALA A 19 -10.11 -11.90 5.84
CA ALA A 19 -11.08 -11.03 5.17
C ALA A 19 -10.86 -9.56 5.54
N ILE A 20 -10.90 -8.69 4.54
CA ILE A 20 -10.63 -7.25 4.70
C ILE A 20 -11.57 -6.65 5.75
N HIS A 21 -11.01 -6.07 6.81
CA HIS A 21 -11.79 -5.43 7.86
C HIS A 21 -11.06 -4.24 8.52
N TRP A 22 -11.04 -3.10 7.80
CA TRP A 22 -10.44 -1.83 8.25
C TRP A 22 -10.79 -1.38 9.68
N PRO A 23 -12.04 -1.55 10.19
CA PRO A 23 -12.33 -1.19 11.57
C PRO A 23 -11.54 -2.01 12.60
N SER A 24 -11.28 -3.29 12.36
CA SER A 24 -10.45 -4.10 13.27
C SER A 24 -9.01 -3.62 13.24
N LEU A 25 -8.48 -3.32 12.05
CA LEU A 25 -7.10 -2.86 11.90
C LEU A 25 -6.85 -1.53 12.63
N ARG A 26 -7.81 -0.60 12.54
CA ARG A 26 -7.77 0.66 13.32
C ARG A 26 -7.80 0.44 14.82
N ARG A 27 -8.59 -0.52 15.31
CA ARG A 27 -8.65 -0.84 16.75
C ARG A 27 -7.36 -1.49 17.25
N ALA A 28 -6.71 -2.30 16.40
CA ALA A 28 -5.44 -2.94 16.73
C ALA A 28 -4.28 -1.94 16.81
N ALA A 29 -4.29 -0.89 15.96
CA ALA A 29 -3.20 0.08 15.88
C ALA A 29 -3.68 1.55 15.84
N PRO A 30 -4.38 2.04 16.88
CA PRO A 30 -5.05 3.34 16.86
C PRO A 30 -4.09 4.54 16.73
N SER A 31 -2.82 4.38 17.13
CA SER A 31 -1.78 5.40 17.03
C SER A 31 -1.02 5.40 15.70
N HIS A 32 -1.20 4.38 14.86
CA HIS A 32 -0.45 4.19 13.62
C HIS A 32 -1.35 4.09 12.38
N MET A 33 -2.64 3.78 12.53
CA MET A 33 -3.60 3.71 11.41
C MET A 33 -4.47 4.97 11.38
N HIS A 34 -4.18 5.88 10.45
CA HIS A 34 -4.86 7.16 10.33
C HIS A 34 -5.78 7.19 9.11
N SER A 35 -7.06 7.51 9.32
CA SER A 35 -8.06 7.62 8.25
C SER A 35 -8.39 9.06 7.92
N ASN A 36 -8.76 9.33 6.67
CA ASN A 36 -9.12 10.66 6.18
C ASN A 36 -8.02 11.72 6.44
N MET A 37 -6.76 11.31 6.30
CA MET A 37 -5.63 12.20 6.51
C MET A 37 -5.58 13.28 5.42
N PRO A 38 -5.41 14.56 5.79
CA PRO A 38 -5.05 15.59 4.82
C PRO A 38 -3.71 15.25 4.16
N LEU A 39 -3.57 15.61 2.89
CA LEU A 39 -2.30 15.43 2.16
C LEU A 39 -1.15 16.16 2.88
N SER A 40 -1.38 17.40 3.32
CA SER A 40 -0.37 18.21 4.02
C SER A 40 0.20 17.57 5.30
N ARG A 41 -0.64 16.86 6.06
CA ARG A 41 -0.18 16.12 7.25
C ARG A 41 0.63 14.89 6.89
N SER A 42 0.27 14.23 5.79
CA SER A 42 1.01 13.07 5.29
C SER A 42 2.35 13.46 4.68
N THR A 43 2.42 14.62 4.02
CA THR A 43 3.68 15.15 3.49
C THR A 43 4.60 15.62 4.61
N GLU A 44 4.07 16.33 5.61
CA GLU A 44 4.80 16.70 6.82
C GLU A 44 5.40 15.46 7.51
N ALA A 45 4.60 14.40 7.71
CA ALA A 45 5.05 13.15 8.30
C ALA A 45 6.06 12.37 7.44
N GLY A 46 6.04 12.57 6.12
CA GLY A 46 6.87 11.85 5.15
C GLY A 46 8.19 12.56 4.78
N ARG A 47 8.39 13.83 5.12
CA ARG A 47 9.61 14.56 4.77
C ARG A 47 10.85 13.94 5.42
N GLY A 48 11.91 13.77 4.62
CA GLY A 48 13.16 13.14 5.04
C GLY A 48 13.05 11.63 5.29
N ARG A 49 11.96 10.99 4.86
CA ARG A 49 11.68 9.56 5.04
C ARG A 49 11.38 8.91 3.69
N LEU A 50 11.59 7.60 3.62
CA LEU A 50 11.09 6.77 2.53
C LEU A 50 9.62 6.46 2.78
N VAL A 51 8.77 6.90 1.85
CA VAL A 51 7.32 6.68 1.89
C VAL A 51 6.92 5.63 0.86
N TYR A 52 6.19 4.61 1.31
CA TYR A 52 5.61 3.59 0.45
C TYR A 52 4.20 4.01 0.02
N VAL A 53 3.90 3.97 -1.27
CA VAL A 53 2.58 4.35 -1.81
C VAL A 53 1.83 3.09 -2.23
N ALA A 54 0.91 2.67 -1.37
CA ALA A 54 0.08 1.47 -1.53
C ALA A 54 -1.17 1.78 -2.35
N THR A 55 -1.32 1.15 -3.53
CA THR A 55 -2.43 1.42 -4.47
C THR A 55 -3.06 0.13 -5.00
N PRO A 56 -4.38 0.11 -5.28
CA PRO A 56 -5.01 -1.07 -5.85
C PRO A 56 -4.48 -1.35 -7.27
N PHE A 57 -4.33 -2.63 -7.62
CA PHE A 57 -3.83 -3.05 -8.94
C PHE A 57 -4.66 -4.16 -9.57
N ARG A 58 -4.63 -5.37 -9.01
CA ARG A 58 -5.15 -6.61 -9.64
C ARG A 58 -6.53 -6.48 -10.29
N ARG A 59 -7.51 -5.86 -9.61
CA ARG A 59 -8.88 -5.69 -10.14
C ARG A 59 -9.00 -4.66 -11.26
N HIS A 60 -8.02 -3.77 -11.40
CA HIS A 60 -8.03 -2.71 -12.41
C HIS A 60 -7.30 -3.09 -13.70
N VAL A 61 -6.55 -4.20 -13.70
CA VAL A 61 -5.74 -4.64 -14.84
C VAL A 61 -6.32 -5.84 -15.58
N ILE A 62 -7.53 -6.25 -15.20
CA ILE A 62 -8.28 -7.33 -15.84
C ILE A 62 -9.34 -6.72 -16.77
N ASP A 63 -9.35 -7.14 -18.04
CA ASP A 63 -10.34 -6.73 -19.03
C ASP A 63 -11.71 -7.40 -18.80
N ASP A 64 -12.72 -7.00 -19.57
CA ASP A 64 -14.07 -7.57 -19.48
C ASP A 64 -14.13 -9.07 -19.81
N ALA A 65 -13.08 -9.60 -20.46
CA ALA A 65 -12.93 -11.02 -20.76
C ALA A 65 -12.18 -11.79 -19.65
N GLY A 66 -11.82 -11.14 -18.54
CA GLY A 66 -11.14 -11.77 -17.42
C GLY A 66 -9.62 -11.95 -17.62
N ARG A 67 -9.02 -11.28 -18.59
CA ARG A 67 -7.59 -11.40 -18.94
C ARG A 67 -6.81 -10.17 -18.50
N PHE A 68 -5.53 -10.37 -18.20
CA PHE A 68 -4.61 -9.26 -17.98
C PHE A 68 -4.52 -8.36 -19.22
N SER A 69 -4.60 -7.04 -19.00
CA SER A 69 -4.47 -6.02 -20.02
C SER A 69 -3.29 -5.11 -19.71
N PRO A 70 -2.22 -5.14 -20.53
CA PRO A 70 -1.07 -4.23 -20.38
C PRO A 70 -1.47 -2.76 -20.43
N ALA A 71 -2.45 -2.40 -21.26
CA ALA A 71 -2.95 -1.03 -21.35
C ALA A 71 -3.60 -0.58 -20.01
N LEU A 72 -4.43 -1.44 -19.41
CA LEU A 72 -5.02 -1.14 -18.10
C LEU A 72 -3.96 -1.10 -16.99
N ALA A 73 -2.90 -1.90 -17.09
CA ALA A 73 -1.76 -1.85 -16.18
C ALA A 73 -1.04 -0.51 -16.25
N ILE A 74 -0.77 0.00 -17.45
CA ILE A 74 -0.19 1.33 -17.67
C ILE A 74 -1.09 2.42 -17.08
N GLU A 75 -2.38 2.42 -17.40
CA GLU A 75 -3.34 3.40 -16.85
C GLU A 75 -3.42 3.36 -15.32
N THR A 76 -3.30 2.17 -14.73
CA THR A 76 -3.30 1.96 -13.28
C THR A 76 -2.00 2.48 -12.66
N ALA A 77 -0.85 2.21 -13.28
CA ALA A 77 0.44 2.76 -12.86
C ALA A 77 0.47 4.28 -12.96
N GLU A 78 -0.12 4.90 -14.01
CA GLU A 78 -0.21 6.35 -14.12
C GLU A 78 -0.99 6.98 -12.96
N LYS A 79 -2.07 6.33 -12.49
CA LYS A 79 -2.83 6.78 -11.31
C LYS A 79 -1.95 6.77 -10.07
N ALA A 80 -1.17 5.72 -9.86
CA ALA A 80 -0.22 5.64 -8.74
C ALA A 80 0.94 6.65 -8.88
N HIS A 81 1.49 6.80 -10.09
CA HIS A 81 2.56 7.73 -10.42
C HIS A 81 2.17 9.18 -10.11
N ARG A 82 0.93 9.59 -10.41
CA ARG A 82 0.47 10.93 -10.04
C ARG A 82 0.59 11.21 -8.55
N TRP A 83 0.34 10.23 -7.69
CA TRP A 83 0.52 10.38 -6.24
C TRP A 83 1.99 10.42 -5.83
N VAL A 84 2.84 9.59 -6.43
CA VAL A 84 4.30 9.67 -6.23
C VAL A 84 4.80 11.07 -6.62
N ARG A 85 4.38 11.60 -7.77
CA ARG A 85 4.72 12.95 -8.23
C ARG A 85 4.22 14.02 -7.28
N THR A 86 2.96 13.95 -6.82
CA THR A 86 2.40 14.91 -5.87
C THR A 86 3.21 14.94 -4.57
N LEU A 87 3.58 13.79 -4.03
CA LEU A 87 4.44 13.70 -2.84
C LEU A 87 5.85 14.24 -3.11
N ALA A 88 6.43 13.94 -4.28
CA ALA A 88 7.75 14.42 -4.67
C ALA A 88 7.83 15.96 -4.78
N VAL A 89 6.78 16.60 -5.34
CA VAL A 89 6.68 18.08 -5.38
C VAL A 89 6.70 18.69 -3.98
N GLU A 90 6.20 17.96 -2.98
CA GLU A 90 6.18 18.37 -1.57
C GLU A 90 7.46 18.00 -0.79
N GLY A 91 8.50 17.51 -1.49
CA GLY A 91 9.79 17.13 -0.94
C GLY A 91 9.81 15.76 -0.24
N VAL A 92 8.86 14.89 -0.55
CA VAL A 92 8.76 13.54 0.02
C VAL A 92 9.38 12.52 -0.93
N THR A 93 10.28 11.68 -0.42
CA THR A 93 10.85 10.55 -1.17
C THR A 93 9.86 9.38 -1.15
N ALA A 94 9.04 9.26 -2.20
CA ALA A 94 8.01 8.25 -2.31
C ALA A 94 8.36 7.16 -3.35
N ILE A 95 8.02 5.91 -3.05
CA ILE A 95 8.10 4.76 -3.96
C ILE A 95 6.73 4.13 -4.13
N SER A 96 6.38 3.74 -5.36
CA SER A 96 5.17 2.96 -5.63
C SER A 96 5.56 1.59 -6.19
N PRO A 97 5.15 0.49 -5.54
CA PRO A 97 5.31 -0.86 -6.07
C PRO A 97 4.68 -1.03 -7.43
N ILE A 98 3.49 -0.47 -7.63
CA ILE A 98 2.73 -0.63 -8.87
C ILE A 98 3.45 0.03 -10.04
N VAL A 99 3.94 1.27 -9.86
CA VAL A 99 4.75 1.94 -10.89
C VAL A 99 5.98 1.09 -11.24
N LEU A 100 6.70 0.61 -10.23
CA LEU A 100 7.91 -0.17 -10.43
C LEU A 100 7.65 -1.53 -11.09
N SER A 101 6.61 -2.25 -10.69
CA SER A 101 6.24 -3.55 -11.29
C SER A 101 5.81 -3.41 -12.75
N VAL A 102 5.03 -2.38 -13.09
CA VAL A 102 4.61 -2.14 -14.47
C VAL A 102 5.80 -1.76 -15.35
N ASP A 103 6.73 -0.94 -14.85
CA ASP A 103 7.96 -0.61 -15.58
C ASP A 103 8.87 -1.84 -15.76
N LEU A 104 9.02 -2.69 -14.73
CA LEU A 104 9.87 -3.89 -14.80
C LEU A 104 9.29 -4.99 -15.70
N THR A 105 7.97 -5.02 -15.88
CA THR A 105 7.28 -5.95 -16.77
C THR A 105 7.07 -5.38 -18.18
N ALA A 106 7.44 -4.12 -18.40
CA ALA A 106 7.34 -3.46 -19.70
C ALA A 106 8.39 -4.03 -20.68
N GLY A 107 7.97 -4.96 -21.53
CA GLY A 107 8.76 -5.43 -22.67
C GLY A 107 9.00 -6.94 -22.76
N SER A 108 8.85 -7.69 -21.66
CA SER A 108 8.91 -9.16 -21.66
C SER A 108 8.10 -9.78 -20.51
N ALA A 109 6.80 -9.97 -20.74
CA ALA A 109 5.94 -10.71 -19.80
C ALA A 109 6.33 -12.20 -19.67
N ASP A 110 7.23 -12.70 -20.54
CA ASP A 110 7.68 -14.08 -20.54
C ASP A 110 8.64 -14.40 -19.37
N ASP A 111 9.33 -13.39 -18.83
CA ASP A 111 10.30 -13.55 -17.73
C ASP A 111 9.71 -13.16 -16.36
N LEU A 112 8.76 -12.22 -16.35
CA LEU A 112 8.13 -11.69 -15.14
C LEU A 112 6.62 -11.61 -15.37
N ASP A 113 5.86 -12.50 -14.73
CA ASP A 113 4.40 -12.46 -14.77
C ASP A 113 3.89 -11.25 -13.95
N PRO A 114 3.23 -10.26 -14.58
CA PRO A 114 2.65 -9.12 -13.87
C PRO A 114 1.53 -9.51 -12.88
N MET A 115 1.03 -10.74 -12.96
CA MET A 115 -0.04 -11.26 -12.11
C MET A 115 0.45 -12.24 -11.02
N ASP A 116 1.75 -12.51 -10.92
CA ASP A 116 2.34 -13.33 -9.86
C ASP A 116 2.39 -12.56 -8.54
N ASP A 117 1.26 -12.58 -7.84
CA ASP A 117 1.08 -11.92 -6.54
C ASP A 117 2.10 -12.39 -5.49
N GLY A 118 2.50 -13.66 -5.52
CA GLY A 118 3.46 -14.23 -4.57
C GLY A 118 4.86 -13.66 -4.78
N PHE A 119 5.32 -13.63 -6.04
CA PHE A 119 6.59 -13.02 -6.41
C PHE A 119 6.61 -11.53 -6.04
N TRP A 120 5.61 -10.75 -6.48
CA TRP A 120 5.60 -9.31 -6.24
C TRP A 120 5.52 -8.98 -4.75
N THR A 121 4.70 -9.69 -3.98
CA THR A 121 4.63 -9.52 -2.52
C THR A 121 6.00 -9.74 -1.87
N ALA A 122 6.69 -10.84 -2.22
CA ALA A 122 8.01 -11.14 -1.68
C ALA A 122 9.06 -10.11 -2.12
N TRP A 123 9.00 -9.67 -3.38
CA TRP A 123 9.94 -8.72 -3.95
C TRP A 123 9.80 -7.31 -3.36
N PHE A 124 8.58 -6.84 -3.12
CA PHE A 124 8.32 -5.52 -2.52
C PHE A 124 8.43 -5.51 -1.00
N HIS A 125 8.37 -6.67 -0.33
CA HIS A 125 8.43 -6.75 1.12
C HIS A 125 9.63 -6.00 1.74
N PRO A 126 10.88 -6.11 1.24
CA PRO A 126 12.01 -5.33 1.75
C PRO A 126 11.83 -3.81 1.63
N LEU A 127 11.17 -3.33 0.58
CA LEU A 127 10.88 -1.91 0.41
C LEU A 127 9.84 -1.47 1.44
N LEU A 128 8.76 -2.24 1.59
CA LEU A 128 7.69 -1.96 2.56
C LEU A 128 8.23 -1.86 3.99
N VAL A 129 8.99 -2.86 4.46
CA VAL A 129 9.47 -2.90 5.86
C VAL A 129 10.63 -1.95 6.16
N ARG A 130 11.19 -1.28 5.12
CA ARG A 130 12.21 -0.24 5.27
C ARG A 130 11.64 1.17 5.13
N SER A 131 10.44 1.31 4.60
CA SER A 131 9.71 2.58 4.62
C SER A 131 9.36 2.99 6.05
N GLN A 132 9.27 4.29 6.29
CA GLN A 132 8.89 4.85 7.60
C GLN A 132 7.48 5.42 7.60
N LEU A 133 6.76 5.30 6.49
CA LEU A 133 5.36 5.67 6.33
C LEU A 133 4.77 4.93 5.12
N VAL A 134 3.55 4.41 5.25
CA VAL A 134 2.72 3.98 4.14
C VAL A 134 1.64 5.03 3.89
N VAL A 135 1.51 5.47 2.65
CA VAL A 135 0.42 6.33 2.19
C VAL A 135 -0.49 5.53 1.28
N ILE A 136 -1.79 5.52 1.61
CA ILE A 136 -2.85 4.96 0.77
C ILE A 136 -3.64 6.14 0.19
N PRO A 137 -3.48 6.46 -1.09
CA PRO A 137 -4.24 7.51 -1.73
C PRO A 137 -5.72 7.11 -1.92
N PRO A 138 -6.64 8.09 -2.10
CA PRO A 138 -8.07 7.83 -2.28
C PRO A 138 -8.37 7.41 -3.73
N LEU A 139 -7.76 6.31 -4.17
CA LEU A 139 -8.04 5.71 -5.48
C LEU A 139 -9.26 4.79 -5.39
N PRO A 140 -10.17 4.78 -6.39
CA PRO A 140 -11.30 3.85 -6.39
C PRO A 140 -10.84 2.41 -6.17
N GLY A 141 -11.54 1.65 -5.34
CA GLY A 141 -11.22 0.24 -5.08
C GLY A 141 -10.16 -0.01 -4.00
N TRP A 142 -9.57 1.03 -3.39
CA TRP A 142 -8.51 0.83 -2.39
C TRP A 142 -9.00 0.07 -1.14
N ARG A 143 -10.26 0.30 -0.73
CA ARG A 143 -10.83 -0.33 0.47
C ARG A 143 -11.09 -1.82 0.27
N GLU A 144 -11.31 -2.24 -0.97
CA GLU A 144 -11.62 -3.60 -1.36
C GLU A 144 -10.39 -4.35 -1.89
N SER A 145 -9.24 -3.69 -1.93
CA SER A 145 -8.00 -4.26 -2.43
C SER A 145 -7.31 -5.11 -1.38
N GLU A 146 -7.23 -6.41 -1.65
CA GLU A 146 -6.49 -7.38 -0.83
C GLU A 146 -5.00 -7.03 -0.73
N GLY A 147 -4.39 -6.53 -1.81
CA GLY A 147 -2.99 -6.08 -1.79
C GLY A 147 -2.78 -4.91 -0.82
N VAL A 148 -3.59 -3.86 -0.94
CA VAL A 148 -3.51 -2.69 -0.03
C VAL A 148 -3.80 -3.08 1.42
N TRP A 149 -4.74 -4.00 1.65
CA TRP A 149 -5.03 -4.55 2.97
C TRP A 149 -3.82 -5.28 3.57
N ARG A 150 -3.19 -6.18 2.79
CA ARG A 150 -1.99 -6.91 3.20
C ARG A 150 -0.85 -5.96 3.54
N GLU A 151 -0.54 -5.03 2.64
CA GLU A 151 0.50 -4.02 2.86
C GLU A 151 0.24 -3.19 4.13
N ALA A 152 -1.00 -2.79 4.38
CA ALA A 152 -1.37 -2.06 5.59
C ALA A 152 -1.17 -2.91 6.87
N ILE A 153 -1.57 -4.17 6.87
CA ILE A 153 -1.34 -5.07 8.01
C ILE A 153 0.16 -5.26 8.25
N THR A 154 0.93 -5.58 7.19
CA THR A 154 2.37 -5.78 7.30
C THR A 154 3.04 -4.52 7.85
N ALA A 155 2.72 -3.34 7.32
CA ALA A 155 3.26 -2.08 7.80
C ALA A 155 2.99 -1.87 9.30
N LEU A 156 1.74 -2.05 9.74
CA LEU A 156 1.37 -1.85 11.14
C LEU A 156 2.04 -2.86 12.08
N ARG A 157 2.22 -4.11 11.65
CA ARG A 157 2.99 -5.12 12.41
C ARG A 157 4.46 -4.75 12.56
N HIS A 158 5.02 -4.02 11.61
CA HIS A 158 6.37 -3.48 11.65
C HIS A 158 6.46 -2.11 12.34
N GLY A 159 5.37 -1.61 12.93
CA GLY A 159 5.34 -0.29 13.58
C GLY A 159 5.41 0.89 12.60
N ILE A 160 5.12 0.64 11.32
CA ILE A 160 5.11 1.66 10.27
C ILE A 160 3.71 2.29 10.24
N PRO A 161 3.59 3.63 10.39
CA PRO A 161 2.30 4.30 10.29
C PRO A 161 1.71 4.19 8.90
N VAL A 162 0.39 4.08 8.82
CA VAL A 162 -0.42 4.01 7.61
C VAL A 162 -1.36 5.21 7.56
N HIS A 163 -1.24 6.03 6.53
CA HIS A 163 -2.08 7.19 6.29
C HIS A 163 -3.00 6.95 5.08
N CYS A 164 -4.29 6.79 5.32
CA CYS A 164 -5.30 6.82 4.26
C CYS A 164 -5.69 8.28 3.99
N ILE A 165 -5.37 8.78 2.81
CA ILE A 165 -5.69 10.16 2.42
C ILE A 165 -7.21 10.31 2.24
N GLY A 166 -7.77 11.41 2.74
CA GLY A 166 -9.20 11.72 2.60
C GLY A 166 -9.59 12.09 1.18
N GLU A 167 -10.80 11.71 0.76
CA GLU A 167 -11.42 12.13 -0.49
C GLU A 167 -11.58 13.67 -0.51
N GLY A 168 -11.26 14.31 -1.65
CA GLY A 168 -11.30 15.78 -1.79
C GLY A 168 -9.97 16.51 -1.63
N ASN A 169 -8.89 15.81 -1.25
CA ASN A 169 -7.53 16.35 -1.32
C ASN A 169 -6.96 16.15 -2.73
N ARG A 170 -7.24 17.09 -3.65
CA ARG A 170 -6.59 17.20 -4.96
C ARG A 170 -6.01 18.59 -5.13
#